data_AF-A0A3R7MFI0-F1
#
_entry.id   AF-A0A3R7MFI0-F1
#
_cell.length_a   1.000
_cell.length_b   1.000
_cell.length_c   1.000
_cell.angle_alpha   90.00
_cell.angle_beta   90.00
_cell.angle_gamma   90.00
#
_symmetry.space_group_name_H-M   'P 1'
#
loop_
_entity.id
_entity.type
_entity.pdbx_description
1 polymer ?
#
loop_
_entity_poly.entity_id
_entity_poly.type
_entity_poly.pdbx_seq_one_letter_code
_entity_poly.pdbx_strand_id
1 'polypeptide(L)'
;MCVVVDDLLRILPISSHLRDLQPVPAVTSSTPLSPNDQELKDLKESLKESPPVGLLIELCKTLDQAKSVLQFVVAITEKTLRTTVTLTAGRGRGKSAALGLAMAGAIAFGYSNIFVTSPSPENLNTLFEFVLKGLNAMGYEEHLSYQVLRSTDPQFNKSVMRVTVTRERRQIIQYIAPGESNCLGQAELVVIDEAAAIPLPLVRKLLGPYLVFLSSTVSGYEGTGRSLSLKLIDQLRSQAKASSANAENGDSNTKSTELGRVLHEVTLEESIRYKSGDPVEKWLHDLLCLEASLPQAPTTMPPPSQCQLFYVNRDTLFGYHKVSEKFLAQVMGLLVSSHYRNTPDDLQTLSDAPPIIFMSCCPHKTWPRETLYHLS
;
A
#
# COMPACT_ATOMS: atom_id res chain seq x y z
N MET A 1 14.90 18.02 8.42
CA MET A 1 15.54 19.37 8.37
C MET A 1 14.59 20.32 9.09
N CYS A 2 14.94 20.78 10.29
CA CYS A 2 14.07 21.63 11.10
C CYS A 2 14.84 22.89 11.49
N VAL A 3 14.16 24.04 11.46
CA VAL A 3 14.71 25.34 11.82
C VAL A 3 13.80 25.95 12.87
N VAL A 4 14.36 26.29 14.03
CA VAL A 4 13.62 26.99 15.07
C VAL A 4 13.83 28.49 14.88
N VAL A 5 12.74 29.24 14.83
CA VAL A 5 12.73 30.66 14.53
C VAL A 5 11.92 31.38 15.62
N ASP A 6 12.36 32.58 16.03
CA ASP A 6 11.59 33.43 16.93
C ASP A 6 10.50 34.24 16.20
N ASP A 7 9.67 34.97 16.96
CA ASP A 7 8.60 35.82 16.42
C ASP A 7 9.10 36.94 15.49
N LEU A 8 10.41 37.24 15.54
CA LEU A 8 11.08 38.25 14.72
C LEU A 8 11.85 37.64 13.53
N LEU A 9 11.56 36.37 13.19
CA LEU A 9 12.20 35.62 12.12
C LEU A 9 13.71 35.38 12.28
N ARG A 10 14.22 35.42 13.52
CA ARG A 10 15.63 35.13 13.83
C ARG A 10 15.82 33.64 14.06
N ILE A 11 16.86 33.08 13.42
CA ILE A 11 17.20 31.66 13.52
C ILE A 11 17.87 31.38 14.87
N LEU A 12 17.32 30.44 15.63
CA LEU A 12 17.87 30.00 16.92
C LEU A 12 18.82 28.80 16.72
N PRO A 13 20.03 28.78 17.32
CA PRO A 13 21.03 27.74 17.12
C PRO A 13 20.78 26.49 17.98
N ILE A 14 19.52 26.04 18.04
CA ILE A 14 19.09 24.86 18.83
C ILE A 14 19.34 23.58 18.04
N SER A 15 19.08 23.60 16.73
CA SER A 15 19.25 22.44 15.85
C SER A 15 20.67 22.38 15.29
N SER A 16 21.36 21.26 15.50
CA SER A 16 22.76 21.04 15.10
C SER A 16 22.99 21.19 13.59
N HIS A 17 22.02 20.80 12.77
CA HIS A 17 22.12 20.80 11.31
C HIS A 17 22.13 22.20 10.66
N LEU A 18 21.78 23.25 11.41
CA LEU A 18 21.72 24.63 10.90
C LEU A 18 23.09 25.20 10.51
N ARG A 19 24.16 24.68 11.10
CA ARG A 19 25.53 25.18 10.88
C ARG A 19 26.07 24.83 9.49
N ASP A 20 25.56 23.75 8.90
CA ASP A 20 26.08 23.17 7.67
C ASP A 20 25.16 23.43 6.46
N LEU A 21 24.13 24.27 6.62
CA LEU A 21 23.18 24.57 5.55
C LEU A 21 23.82 25.48 4.50
N GLN A 22 24.11 24.90 3.35
CA GLN A 22 24.51 25.64 2.16
C GLN A 22 23.35 25.74 1.18
N PRO A 23 23.17 26.90 0.52
CA PRO A 23 22.15 27.04 -0.51
C PRO A 23 22.48 26.10 -1.67
N VAL A 24 21.50 25.30 -2.08
CA VAL A 24 21.63 24.48 -3.29
C VAL A 24 21.66 25.44 -4.50
N PRO A 25 22.61 25.29 -5.43
CA PRO A 25 22.65 26.11 -6.63
C PRO A 25 21.35 25.98 -7.42
N ALA A 26 20.90 27.08 -8.02
CA ALA A 26 19.67 27.11 -8.79
C ALA A 26 19.71 26.05 -9.91
N VAL A 27 18.61 25.29 -10.03
CA VAL A 27 18.44 24.24 -11.05
C VAL A 27 18.44 24.91 -12.43
N THR A 28 19.56 24.81 -13.15
CA THR A 28 19.61 25.12 -14.58
C THR A 28 19.10 23.93 -15.39
N SER A 29 18.62 24.15 -16.62
CA SER A 29 18.17 23.08 -17.54
C SER A 29 19.22 22.00 -17.86
N SER A 30 20.45 22.18 -17.38
CA SER A 30 21.60 21.27 -17.49
C SER A 30 21.85 20.41 -16.25
N THR A 31 21.03 20.50 -15.19
CA THR A 31 21.17 19.59 -14.06
C THR A 31 20.83 18.17 -14.50
N PRO A 32 21.70 17.16 -14.22
CA PRO A 32 21.41 15.79 -14.58
C PRO A 32 20.11 15.36 -13.90
N LEU A 33 19.18 14.85 -14.70
CA LEU A 33 17.96 14.21 -14.20
C LEU A 33 18.35 13.06 -13.28
N SER A 34 17.48 12.73 -12.33
CA SER A 34 17.70 11.52 -11.54
C SER A 34 17.73 10.31 -12.50
N PRO A 35 18.45 9.23 -12.16
CA PRO A 35 18.50 8.04 -13.02
C PRO A 35 17.09 7.50 -13.32
N ASN A 36 16.20 7.54 -12.32
CA ASN A 36 14.80 7.13 -12.46
C ASN A 36 14.01 8.03 -13.42
N ASP A 37 14.24 9.34 -13.39
CA ASP A 37 13.56 10.28 -14.30
C ASP A 37 14.03 10.09 -15.74
N GLN A 38 15.30 9.73 -15.95
CA GLN A 38 15.82 9.43 -17.28
C GLN A 38 15.22 8.13 -17.81
N GLU A 39 15.24 7.06 -17.01
CA GLU A 39 14.61 5.78 -17.38
C GLU A 39 13.11 5.94 -17.67
N LEU A 40 12.41 6.81 -16.93
CA LEU A 40 11.00 7.10 -17.19
C LEU A 40 10.80 7.79 -18.54
N LYS A 41 11.67 8.73 -18.90
CA LYS A 41 11.61 9.39 -20.22
C LYS A 41 11.87 8.39 -21.34
N ASP A 42 12.88 7.56 -21.19
CA ASP A 42 13.21 6.52 -22.18
C ASP A 42 12.05 5.53 -22.33
N LEU A 43 11.40 5.15 -21.22
CA LEU A 43 10.23 4.28 -21.23
C LEU A 43 9.03 4.95 -21.93
N LYS A 44 8.77 6.23 -21.67
CA LYS A 44 7.70 7.00 -22.34
C LYS A 44 7.94 7.12 -23.83
N GLU A 45 9.18 7.40 -24.24
CA GLU A 45 9.56 7.51 -25.64
C GLU A 45 9.41 6.17 -26.37
N SER A 46 9.88 5.07 -25.75
CA SER A 46 9.78 3.74 -26.36
C SER A 46 8.33 3.25 -26.57
N LEU A 47 7.40 3.64 -25.70
CA LEU A 47 6.01 3.18 -25.75
C LEU A 47 5.03 4.16 -26.40
N LYS A 48 5.51 5.33 -26.86
CA LYS A 48 4.70 6.41 -27.43
C LYS A 48 3.85 5.94 -28.63
N GLU A 49 4.39 5.07 -29.46
CA GLU A 49 3.74 4.56 -30.68
C GLU A 49 2.78 3.37 -30.41
N SER A 50 2.58 2.97 -29.16
CA SER A 50 1.76 1.81 -28.77
C SER A 50 0.49 2.20 -28.00
N PRO A 51 -0.54 2.78 -28.66
CA PRO A 51 -1.84 3.01 -28.02
C PRO A 51 -2.52 1.66 -27.71
N PRO A 52 -3.24 1.50 -26.57
CA PRO A 52 -3.56 2.50 -25.56
C PRO A 52 -2.48 2.69 -24.47
N VAL A 53 -1.47 1.82 -24.41
CA VAL A 53 -0.51 1.72 -23.31
C VAL A 53 0.37 2.96 -23.20
N GLY A 54 0.88 3.47 -24.33
CA GLY A 54 1.70 4.68 -24.37
C GLY A 54 1.00 5.90 -23.77
N LEU A 55 -0.30 6.08 -24.07
CA LEU A 55 -1.11 7.18 -23.56
C LEU A 55 -1.31 7.11 -22.04
N LEU A 56 -1.47 5.91 -21.48
CA LEU A 56 -1.61 5.70 -20.05
C LEU A 56 -0.28 5.90 -19.30
N ILE A 57 0.83 5.47 -19.89
CA ILE A 57 2.17 5.63 -19.31
C ILE A 57 2.61 7.10 -19.35
N GLU A 58 2.19 7.87 -20.36
CA GLU A 58 2.45 9.31 -20.43
C GLU A 58 1.89 10.06 -19.20
N LEU A 59 0.75 9.61 -18.67
CA LEU A 59 0.11 10.16 -17.47
C LEU A 59 0.83 9.78 -16.16
N CYS A 60 1.73 8.80 -16.18
CA CYS A 60 2.48 8.38 -15.00
C CYS A 60 3.56 9.41 -14.64
N LYS A 61 3.72 9.66 -13.33
CA LYS A 61 4.70 10.62 -12.80
C LYS A 61 6.03 9.99 -12.43
N THR A 62 6.00 8.75 -11.96
CA THR A 62 7.16 8.03 -11.45
C THR A 62 7.42 6.77 -12.27
N LEU A 63 8.68 6.31 -12.25
CA LEU A 63 9.10 5.09 -12.94
C LEU A 63 8.35 3.87 -12.39
N ASP A 64 8.26 3.76 -11.06
CA ASP A 64 7.56 2.67 -10.36
C ASP A 64 6.10 2.59 -10.77
N GLN A 65 5.43 3.74 -10.91
CA GLN A 65 4.05 3.81 -11.35
C GLN A 65 3.92 3.31 -12.79
N ALA A 66 4.80 3.73 -13.69
CA ALA A 66 4.79 3.28 -15.09
C ALA A 66 5.02 1.76 -15.21
N LYS A 67 6.02 1.22 -14.50
CA LYS A 67 6.29 -0.23 -14.44
C LYS A 67 5.09 -1.00 -13.88
N SER A 68 4.43 -0.47 -12.86
CA SER A 68 3.23 -1.08 -12.26
C SER A 68 2.05 -1.12 -13.22
N VAL A 69 1.77 0.00 -13.91
CA VAL A 69 0.70 0.07 -14.91
C VAL A 69 0.99 -0.89 -16.06
N LEU A 70 2.24 -1.00 -16.51
CA LEU A 70 2.64 -1.96 -17.53
C LEU A 70 2.38 -3.41 -17.08
N GLN A 71 2.74 -3.77 -15.85
CA GLN A 71 2.46 -5.10 -15.30
C GLN A 71 0.97 -5.42 -15.25
N PHE A 72 0.13 -4.45 -14.87
CA PHE A 72 -1.33 -4.63 -14.90
C PHE A 72 -1.85 -4.83 -16.33
N VAL A 73 -1.35 -4.05 -17.29
CA VAL A 73 -1.72 -4.16 -18.70
C VAL A 73 -1.30 -5.51 -19.29
N VAL A 74 -0.12 -6.03 -18.94
CA VAL A 74 0.32 -7.37 -19.35
C VAL A 74 -0.65 -8.43 -18.82
N ALA A 75 -1.00 -8.37 -17.53
CA ALA A 75 -1.97 -9.31 -16.94
C ALA A 75 -3.37 -9.23 -17.59
N ILE A 76 -3.81 -8.02 -17.98
CA ILE A 76 -5.05 -7.80 -18.74
C ILE A 76 -4.98 -8.45 -20.13
N THR A 77 -3.84 -8.33 -20.79
CA THR A 77 -3.61 -8.81 -22.16
C THR A 77 -3.48 -10.34 -22.24
N GLU A 78 -2.88 -10.95 -21.22
CA GLU A 78 -2.79 -12.42 -21.10
C GLU A 78 -4.17 -13.10 -21.02
N LYS A 79 -5.21 -12.35 -20.60
CA LYS A 79 -6.60 -12.85 -20.42
C LYS A 79 -6.70 -14.12 -19.57
N THR A 80 -5.74 -14.30 -18.67
CA THR A 80 -5.72 -15.41 -17.72
C THR A 80 -6.66 -15.07 -16.56
N LEU A 81 -7.86 -15.66 -16.58
CA LEU A 81 -8.93 -15.44 -15.58
C LEU A 81 -8.56 -15.90 -14.16
N ARG A 82 -7.38 -16.49 -13.94
CA ARG A 82 -6.89 -16.91 -12.62
C ARG A 82 -5.58 -16.24 -12.26
N THR A 83 -5.45 -14.98 -12.60
CA THR A 83 -4.29 -14.17 -12.23
C THR A 83 -4.67 -13.18 -11.15
N THR A 84 -3.79 -13.01 -10.18
CA THR A 84 -3.90 -11.99 -9.14
C THR A 84 -2.67 -11.11 -9.19
N VAL A 85 -2.87 -9.82 -9.38
CA VAL A 85 -1.81 -8.82 -9.29
C VAL A 85 -2.00 -8.06 -7.99
N THR A 86 -0.99 -8.12 -7.11
CA THR A 86 -0.99 -7.40 -5.84
C THR A 86 -0.07 -6.19 -5.94
N LEU A 87 -0.58 -5.02 -5.56
CA LEU A 87 0.15 -3.76 -5.49
C LEU A 87 0.26 -3.33 -4.03
N THR A 88 1.49 -3.37 -3.51
CA THR A 88 1.78 -2.95 -2.15
C THR A 88 2.56 -1.65 -2.17
N ALA A 89 2.17 -0.67 -1.37
CA ALA A 89 2.91 0.59 -1.30
C ALA A 89 2.65 1.37 -0.02
N GLY A 90 3.56 2.29 0.29
CA GLY A 90 3.34 3.39 1.21
C GLY A 90 2.12 4.25 0.86
N ARG A 91 1.66 5.04 1.82
CA ARG A 91 0.68 6.11 1.53
C ARG A 91 1.34 7.17 0.65
N GLY A 92 0.57 7.78 -0.26
CA GLY A 92 1.08 8.88 -1.09
C GLY A 92 2.03 8.48 -2.23
N ARG A 93 2.19 7.18 -2.51
CA ARG A 93 3.00 6.65 -3.63
C ARG A 93 2.21 6.47 -4.95
N GLY A 94 0.92 6.80 -4.97
CA GLY A 94 0.10 6.80 -6.21
C GLY A 94 -0.64 5.50 -6.54
N LYS A 95 -0.92 4.62 -5.57
CA LYS A 95 -1.64 3.34 -5.78
C LYS A 95 -2.98 3.49 -6.52
N SER A 96 -3.89 4.31 -5.99
CA SER A 96 -5.23 4.51 -6.58
C SER A 96 -5.15 5.12 -7.98
N ALA A 97 -4.14 5.94 -8.26
CA ALA A 97 -3.88 6.47 -9.59
C ALA A 97 -3.41 5.38 -10.57
N ALA A 98 -2.47 4.52 -10.15
CA ALA A 98 -2.02 3.38 -10.96
C ALA A 98 -3.16 2.40 -11.26
N LEU A 99 -3.98 2.07 -10.26
CA LEU A 99 -5.15 1.20 -10.43
C LEU A 99 -6.19 1.83 -11.37
N GLY A 100 -6.48 3.12 -11.21
CA GLY A 100 -7.43 3.83 -12.08
C GLY A 100 -6.98 3.85 -13.54
N LEU A 101 -5.69 4.09 -13.80
CA LEU A 101 -5.11 4.01 -15.15
C LEU A 101 -5.17 2.58 -15.71
N ALA A 102 -4.85 1.58 -14.89
CA ALA A 102 -4.94 0.17 -15.29
C ALA A 102 -6.37 -0.25 -15.67
N MET A 103 -7.37 0.23 -14.94
CA MET A 103 -8.79 -0.01 -15.25
C MET A 103 -9.25 0.68 -16.53
N ALA A 104 -8.79 1.91 -16.78
CA ALA A 104 -9.03 2.56 -18.07
C ALA A 104 -8.41 1.73 -19.21
N GLY A 105 -7.18 1.21 -19.01
CA GLY A 105 -6.56 0.26 -19.93
C GLY A 105 -7.41 -1.00 -20.13
N ALA A 106 -7.96 -1.59 -19.07
CA ALA A 106 -8.83 -2.77 -19.17
C ALA A 106 -10.07 -2.51 -20.04
N ILE A 107 -10.67 -1.31 -19.96
CA ILE A 107 -11.76 -0.91 -20.87
C ILE A 107 -11.26 -0.92 -22.32
N ALA A 108 -10.09 -0.33 -22.60
CA ALA A 108 -9.54 -0.28 -23.96
C ALA A 108 -9.19 -1.68 -24.51
N PHE A 109 -8.72 -2.61 -23.67
CA PHE A 109 -8.50 -4.01 -24.04
C PHE A 109 -9.78 -4.85 -24.06
N GLY A 110 -10.92 -4.24 -23.73
CA GLY A 110 -12.20 -4.86 -23.94
C GLY A 110 -12.73 -5.70 -22.78
N TYR A 111 -12.50 -5.27 -21.55
CA TYR A 111 -13.21 -5.82 -20.39
C TYR A 111 -14.56 -5.12 -20.26
N SER A 112 -15.66 -5.88 -20.14
CA SER A 112 -17.02 -5.37 -20.10
C SER A 112 -17.50 -5.11 -18.68
N ASN A 113 -17.25 -6.04 -17.77
CA ASN A 113 -17.75 -5.98 -16.40
C ASN A 113 -16.59 -5.89 -15.41
N ILE A 114 -16.28 -4.67 -15.01
CA ILE A 114 -15.23 -4.36 -14.04
C ILE A 114 -15.90 -3.93 -12.74
N PHE A 115 -15.52 -4.60 -11.65
CA PHE A 115 -16.03 -4.28 -10.31
C PHE A 115 -14.91 -3.71 -9.45
N VAL A 116 -15.23 -2.70 -8.66
CA VAL A 116 -14.31 -2.09 -7.70
C VAL A 116 -14.89 -2.24 -6.31
N THR A 117 -14.05 -2.59 -5.35
CA THR A 117 -14.44 -2.63 -3.94
C THR A 117 -13.41 -1.94 -3.07
N SER A 118 -13.91 -1.34 -2.01
CA SER A 118 -13.16 -0.60 -1.00
C SER A 118 -13.98 -0.61 0.30
N PRO A 119 -13.37 -0.37 1.48
CA PRO A 119 -14.11 -0.29 2.74
C PRO A 119 -15.18 0.83 2.73
N SER A 120 -14.91 1.95 2.04
CA SER A 120 -15.85 3.05 1.84
C SER A 120 -15.73 3.61 0.42
N PRO A 121 -16.84 4.10 -0.19
CA PRO A 121 -16.83 4.61 -1.55
C PRO A 121 -16.02 5.91 -1.71
N GLU A 122 -15.85 6.68 -0.64
CA GLU A 122 -15.07 7.93 -0.64
C GLU A 122 -13.60 7.71 -1.01
N ASN A 123 -13.01 6.58 -0.60
CA ASN A 123 -11.63 6.22 -0.92
C ASN A 123 -11.40 6.09 -2.43
N LEU A 124 -12.46 5.77 -3.19
CA LEU A 124 -12.39 5.55 -4.63
C LEU A 124 -12.52 6.83 -5.45
N ASN A 125 -12.75 7.99 -4.83
CA ASN A 125 -12.87 9.25 -5.58
C ASN A 125 -11.63 9.52 -6.44
N THR A 126 -10.43 9.30 -5.87
CA THR A 126 -9.18 9.45 -6.61
C THR A 126 -9.00 8.37 -7.68
N LEU A 127 -9.36 7.12 -7.38
CA LEU A 127 -9.30 6.03 -8.35
C LEU A 127 -10.17 6.32 -9.57
N PHE A 128 -11.43 6.70 -9.37
CA PHE A 128 -12.34 7.06 -10.45
C PHE A 128 -11.88 8.31 -11.21
N GLU A 129 -11.32 9.32 -10.54
CA GLU A 129 -10.72 10.48 -11.21
C GLU A 129 -9.65 10.04 -12.23
N PHE A 130 -8.79 9.09 -11.85
CA PHE A 130 -7.75 8.57 -12.76
C PHE A 130 -8.30 7.62 -13.84
N VAL A 131 -9.39 6.90 -13.58
CA VAL A 131 -10.14 6.20 -14.64
C VAL A 131 -10.60 7.20 -15.70
N LEU A 132 -11.23 8.31 -15.28
CA LEU A 132 -11.73 9.35 -16.19
C LEU A 132 -10.58 10.02 -16.95
N LYS A 133 -9.46 10.33 -16.29
CA LYS A 133 -8.26 10.86 -16.95
C LYS A 133 -7.69 9.90 -18.00
N GLY A 134 -7.64 8.61 -17.69
CA GLY A 134 -7.20 7.58 -18.64
C GLY A 134 -8.13 7.46 -19.85
N LEU A 135 -9.45 7.47 -19.61
CA LEU A 135 -10.46 7.48 -20.68
C LEU A 135 -10.34 8.73 -21.57
N ASN A 136 -10.21 9.92 -20.97
CA ASN A 136 -10.05 11.17 -21.71
C ASN A 136 -8.76 11.17 -22.56
N ALA A 137 -7.65 10.64 -22.02
CA ALA A 137 -6.39 10.54 -22.76
C ALA A 137 -6.48 9.60 -23.98
N MET A 138 -7.36 8.59 -23.93
CA MET A 138 -7.67 7.70 -25.05
C MET A 138 -8.78 8.25 -25.98
N GLY A 139 -9.18 9.51 -25.79
CA GLY A 139 -10.18 10.19 -26.63
C GLY A 139 -11.63 9.75 -26.37
N TYR A 140 -11.94 9.24 -25.18
CA TYR A 140 -13.34 9.05 -24.75
C TYR A 140 -13.85 10.35 -24.13
N GLU A 141 -14.99 10.85 -24.61
CA GLU A 141 -15.61 12.08 -24.11
C GLU A 141 -16.74 11.81 -23.13
N GLU A 142 -16.86 12.65 -22.09
CA GLU A 142 -17.97 12.59 -21.13
C GLU A 142 -19.30 12.90 -21.84
N HIS A 143 -20.38 12.21 -21.46
CA HIS A 143 -21.72 12.27 -22.05
C HIS A 143 -21.88 11.77 -23.49
N LEU A 144 -20.81 11.66 -24.28
CA LEU A 144 -20.84 10.98 -25.59
C LEU A 144 -20.42 9.52 -25.46
N SER A 145 -19.22 9.28 -24.93
CA SER A 145 -18.59 7.95 -24.87
C SER A 145 -18.81 7.25 -23.54
N TYR A 146 -18.98 8.00 -22.46
CA TYR A 146 -19.26 7.45 -21.13
C TYR A 146 -20.17 8.34 -20.28
N GLN A 147 -20.84 7.72 -19.32
CA GLN A 147 -21.72 8.36 -18.33
C GLN A 147 -21.29 7.99 -16.92
N VAL A 148 -21.24 8.98 -16.03
CA VAL A 148 -20.84 8.83 -14.63
C VAL A 148 -22.07 8.95 -13.73
N LEU A 149 -22.33 7.91 -12.94
CA LEU A 149 -23.37 7.89 -11.91
C LEU A 149 -22.71 8.11 -10.55
N ARG A 150 -23.15 9.18 -9.87
CA ARG A 150 -22.71 9.55 -8.53
C ARG A 150 -23.75 9.15 -7.49
N SER A 151 -23.30 8.91 -6.26
CA SER A 151 -24.19 8.61 -5.15
C SER A 151 -25.12 9.78 -4.84
N THR A 152 -26.38 9.47 -4.52
CA THR A 152 -27.38 10.42 -4.04
C THR A 152 -27.29 10.65 -2.54
N ASP A 153 -26.61 9.76 -1.80
CA ASP A 153 -26.55 9.82 -0.35
C ASP A 153 -25.56 10.91 0.12
N PRO A 154 -25.97 11.78 1.06
CA PRO A 154 -25.09 12.82 1.60
C PRO A 154 -23.84 12.26 2.29
N GLN A 155 -23.95 11.05 2.88
CA GLN A 155 -22.87 10.38 3.60
C GLN A 155 -21.72 9.94 2.69
N PHE A 156 -21.96 9.83 1.39
CA PHE A 156 -20.95 9.40 0.42
C PHE A 156 -20.46 10.57 -0.44
N ASN A 157 -20.71 11.81 -0.03
CA ASN A 157 -20.16 13.04 -0.63
C ASN A 157 -20.15 13.06 -2.18
N LYS A 158 -21.26 12.63 -2.81
CA LYS A 158 -21.39 12.51 -4.28
C LYS A 158 -20.29 11.68 -4.95
N SER A 159 -19.77 10.66 -4.26
CA SER A 159 -18.79 9.72 -4.79
C SER A 159 -19.30 9.01 -6.04
N VAL A 160 -18.38 8.72 -6.96
CA VAL A 160 -18.69 7.99 -8.18
C VAL A 160 -18.97 6.53 -7.82
N MET A 161 -20.15 6.04 -8.21
CA MET A 161 -20.59 4.67 -7.94
C MET A 161 -20.49 3.79 -9.19
N ARG A 162 -20.73 4.36 -10.37
CA ARG A 162 -20.71 3.61 -11.63
C ARG A 162 -20.28 4.50 -12.79
N VAL A 163 -19.43 3.97 -13.66
CA VAL A 163 -19.08 4.56 -14.96
C VAL A 163 -19.52 3.59 -16.05
N THR A 164 -20.39 4.03 -16.94
CA THR A 164 -20.86 3.24 -18.09
C THR A 164 -20.27 3.81 -19.35
N VAL A 165 -19.49 3.01 -20.09
CA VAL A 165 -18.90 3.36 -21.37
C VAL A 165 -19.70 2.69 -22.48
N THR A 166 -20.07 3.44 -23.52
CA THR A 166 -20.99 2.98 -24.59
C THR A 166 -20.44 3.19 -26.00
N ARG A 167 -19.11 3.26 -26.16
CA ARG A 167 -18.47 3.59 -27.45
C ARG A 167 -18.64 2.49 -28.51
N GLU A 168 -18.11 1.29 -28.24
CA GLU A 168 -18.23 0.14 -29.15
C GLU A 168 -19.19 -0.91 -28.60
N ARG A 169 -18.98 -1.26 -27.33
CA ARG A 169 -19.84 -2.13 -26.54
C ARG A 169 -20.11 -1.48 -25.20
N ARG A 170 -21.19 -1.91 -24.54
CA ARG A 170 -21.50 -1.47 -23.19
C ARG A 170 -20.51 -2.09 -22.21
N GLN A 171 -19.68 -1.24 -21.62
CA GLN A 171 -18.74 -1.61 -20.56
C GLN A 171 -19.11 -0.83 -19.30
N ILE A 172 -18.98 -1.47 -18.14
CA ILE A 172 -19.41 -0.94 -16.86
C ILE A 172 -18.27 -1.13 -15.86
N ILE A 173 -17.86 -0.03 -15.25
CA ILE A 173 -17.12 -0.03 -14.00
C ILE A 173 -18.11 0.31 -12.90
N GLN A 174 -18.24 -0.55 -11.88
CA GLN A 174 -19.10 -0.26 -10.75
C GLN A 174 -18.47 -0.57 -9.40
N TYR A 175 -18.76 0.29 -8.43
CA TYR A 175 -18.48 0.02 -7.04
C TYR A 175 -19.44 -1.04 -6.49
N ILE A 176 -18.89 -1.94 -5.69
CA ILE A 176 -19.64 -2.87 -4.84
C ILE A 176 -19.09 -2.81 -3.42
N ALA A 177 -20.00 -2.90 -2.45
CA ALA A 177 -19.62 -3.08 -1.06
C ALA A 177 -18.98 -4.46 -0.87
N PRO A 178 -17.97 -4.61 0.01
CA PRO A 178 -17.24 -5.87 0.20
C PRO A 178 -18.12 -7.02 0.74
N GLY A 179 -19.30 -6.72 1.28
CA GLY A 179 -20.28 -7.72 1.71
C GLY A 179 -21.11 -8.33 0.57
N GLU A 180 -21.15 -7.71 -0.60
CA GLU A 180 -22.03 -8.08 -1.72
C GLU A 180 -21.30 -8.90 -2.80
N SER A 181 -20.73 -10.05 -2.40
CA SER A 181 -19.97 -10.90 -3.33
C SER A 181 -20.85 -11.60 -4.39
N ASN A 182 -22.17 -11.62 -4.22
CA ASN A 182 -23.08 -12.35 -5.11
C ASN A 182 -23.15 -11.75 -6.53
N CYS A 183 -22.91 -10.44 -6.65
CA CYS A 183 -22.94 -9.72 -7.92
C CYS A 183 -21.71 -10.02 -8.80
N LEU A 184 -20.69 -10.71 -8.26
CA LEU A 184 -19.40 -10.96 -8.91
C LEU A 184 -19.40 -12.15 -9.88
N GLY A 185 -20.50 -12.90 -9.97
CA GLY A 185 -20.58 -14.06 -10.87
C GLY A 185 -20.38 -13.72 -12.36
N GLN A 186 -20.60 -12.47 -12.76
CA GLN A 186 -20.41 -11.97 -14.12
C GLN A 186 -19.18 -11.05 -14.27
N ALA A 187 -18.35 -10.95 -13.23
CA ALA A 187 -17.17 -10.09 -13.25
C ALA A 187 -16.06 -10.71 -14.11
N GLU A 188 -15.44 -9.89 -14.96
CA GLU A 188 -14.24 -10.27 -15.72
C GLU A 188 -12.96 -9.77 -15.00
N LEU A 189 -13.07 -8.61 -14.35
CA LEU A 189 -12.02 -8.00 -13.54
C LEU A 189 -12.62 -7.46 -12.23
N VAL A 190 -11.98 -7.78 -11.11
CA VAL A 190 -12.31 -7.21 -9.80
C VAL A 190 -11.09 -6.49 -9.25
N VAL A 191 -11.28 -5.23 -8.87
CA VAL A 191 -10.26 -4.38 -8.24
C VAL A 191 -10.64 -4.16 -6.78
N ILE A 192 -9.73 -4.53 -5.88
CA ILE A 192 -9.91 -4.41 -4.44
C ILE A 192 -8.90 -3.38 -3.95
N ASP A 193 -9.36 -2.17 -3.64
CA ASP A 193 -8.53 -1.09 -3.10
C ASP A 193 -8.51 -1.15 -1.57
N GLU A 194 -7.34 -0.97 -0.95
CA GLU A 194 -7.12 -1.09 0.51
C GLU A 194 -7.60 -2.44 1.09
N ALA A 195 -7.19 -3.54 0.46
CA ALA A 195 -7.60 -4.90 0.83
C ALA A 195 -7.27 -5.26 2.29
N ALA A 196 -6.24 -4.67 2.89
CA ALA A 196 -5.87 -4.93 4.28
C ALA A 196 -6.86 -4.34 5.29
N ALA A 197 -7.67 -3.34 4.89
CA ALA A 197 -8.77 -2.81 5.69
C ALA A 197 -10.04 -3.68 5.63
N ILE A 198 -10.08 -4.69 4.76
CA ILE A 198 -11.20 -5.62 4.61
C ILE A 198 -10.87 -6.92 5.36
N PRO A 199 -11.82 -7.49 6.13
CA PRO A 199 -11.60 -8.78 6.80
C PRO A 199 -11.24 -9.90 5.82
N LEU A 200 -10.24 -10.72 6.16
CA LEU A 200 -9.76 -11.82 5.32
C LEU A 200 -10.85 -12.75 4.78
N PRO A 201 -11.85 -13.16 5.58
CA PRO A 201 -12.93 -14.02 5.08
C PRO A 201 -13.74 -13.37 3.94
N LEU A 202 -13.90 -12.04 3.97
CA LEU A 202 -14.57 -11.31 2.89
C LEU A 202 -13.66 -11.19 1.67
N VAL A 203 -12.37 -10.85 1.86
CA VAL A 203 -11.41 -10.81 0.76
C VAL A 203 -11.37 -12.15 0.02
N ARG A 204 -11.35 -13.28 0.74
CA ARG A 204 -11.40 -14.62 0.13
C ARG A 204 -12.64 -14.86 -0.72
N LYS A 205 -13.81 -14.37 -0.30
CA LYS A 205 -15.05 -14.47 -1.10
C LYS A 205 -14.99 -13.61 -2.36
N LEU A 206 -14.23 -12.52 -2.34
CA LEU A 206 -14.01 -11.64 -3.50
C LEU A 206 -12.96 -12.21 -4.47
N LEU A 207 -12.19 -13.23 -4.09
CA LEU A 207 -11.22 -13.92 -4.94
C LEU A 207 -11.91 -15.05 -5.72
N GLY A 208 -12.59 -14.71 -6.82
CA GLY A 208 -13.28 -15.65 -7.70
C GLY A 208 -12.47 -16.06 -8.95
N PRO A 209 -13.09 -16.78 -9.90
CA PRO A 209 -12.48 -17.27 -11.14
C PRO A 209 -12.38 -16.18 -12.23
N TYR A 210 -11.88 -15.01 -11.85
CA TYR A 210 -11.66 -13.83 -12.72
C TYR A 210 -10.33 -13.15 -12.39
N LEU A 211 -9.90 -12.22 -13.23
CA LEU A 211 -8.70 -11.41 -12.98
C LEU A 211 -8.93 -10.54 -11.74
N VAL A 212 -7.99 -10.55 -10.79
CA VAL A 212 -8.09 -9.71 -9.58
C VAL A 212 -6.89 -8.81 -9.45
N PHE A 213 -7.16 -7.52 -9.23
CA PHE A 213 -6.17 -6.55 -8.77
C PHE A 213 -6.42 -6.25 -7.31
N LEU A 214 -5.39 -6.41 -6.49
CA LEU A 214 -5.39 -6.11 -5.07
C LEU A 214 -4.46 -4.94 -4.83
N SER A 215 -4.89 -3.94 -4.08
CA SER A 215 -4.01 -2.93 -3.53
C SER A 215 -3.99 -3.03 -2.01
N SER A 216 -2.84 -2.73 -1.41
CA SER A 216 -2.72 -2.60 0.03
C SER A 216 -1.76 -1.47 0.37
N THR A 217 -2.17 -0.61 1.32
CA THR A 217 -1.20 0.20 2.06
C THR A 217 -0.30 -0.68 2.93
N VAL A 218 0.98 -0.37 2.90
CA VAL A 218 1.99 -0.86 3.85
C VAL A 218 2.67 0.38 4.44
N SER A 219 2.97 0.38 5.74
CA SER A 219 3.71 1.45 6.42
C SER A 219 3.12 2.88 6.24
N GLY A 220 2.04 3.19 6.96
CA GLY A 220 1.43 4.52 6.96
C GLY A 220 0.48 4.74 8.13
N TYR A 221 0.07 5.98 8.35
CA TYR A 221 -0.72 6.41 9.51
C TYR A 221 -2.17 5.91 9.55
N GLU A 222 -2.71 5.38 8.45
CA GLU A 222 -4.02 4.72 8.42
C GLU A 222 -3.88 3.20 8.21
N GLY A 223 -2.65 2.67 8.27
CA GLY A 223 -2.31 1.32 7.84
C GLY A 223 -2.73 0.25 8.85
N THR A 224 -3.66 -0.60 8.43
CA THR A 224 -3.84 -1.95 8.98
C THR A 224 -2.52 -2.71 8.98
N GLY A 225 -2.26 -3.49 10.04
CA GLY A 225 -0.95 -4.03 10.36
C GLY A 225 -0.26 -4.72 9.19
N ARG A 226 1.01 -4.37 8.95
CA ARG A 226 1.94 -4.98 7.96
C ARG A 226 1.91 -6.51 7.98
N SER A 227 1.61 -7.11 9.13
CA SER A 227 1.50 -8.55 9.31
C SER A 227 0.35 -9.17 8.51
N LEU A 228 -0.74 -8.44 8.25
CA LEU A 228 -1.93 -8.97 7.60
C LEU A 228 -1.81 -8.98 6.08
N SER A 229 -1.33 -7.88 5.49
CA SER A 229 -1.05 -7.83 4.06
C SER A 229 -0.01 -8.89 3.69
N LEU A 230 1.02 -9.07 4.53
CA LEU A 230 1.99 -10.14 4.38
C LEU A 230 1.36 -11.53 4.54
N LYS A 231 0.48 -11.76 5.51
CA LYS A 231 -0.24 -13.05 5.67
C LYS A 231 -1.12 -13.35 4.47
N LEU A 232 -1.83 -12.37 3.92
CA LEU A 232 -2.65 -12.55 2.73
C LEU A 232 -1.80 -12.91 1.52
N ILE A 233 -0.70 -12.17 1.29
CA ILE A 233 0.23 -12.43 0.19
C ILE A 233 0.89 -13.79 0.35
N ASP A 234 1.32 -14.17 1.56
CA ASP A 234 1.93 -15.47 1.84
C ASP A 234 0.94 -16.64 1.66
N GLN A 235 -0.33 -16.43 2.02
CA GLN A 235 -1.41 -17.38 1.72
C GLN A 235 -1.62 -17.52 0.21
N LEU A 236 -1.69 -16.42 -0.53
CA LEU A 236 -1.81 -16.46 -1.99
C LEU A 236 -0.60 -17.11 -2.65
N ARG A 237 0.60 -16.87 -2.12
CA ARG A 237 1.86 -17.45 -2.58
C ARG A 237 1.93 -18.96 -2.32
N SER A 238 1.46 -19.42 -1.16
CA SER A 238 1.42 -20.85 -0.85
C SER A 238 0.39 -21.59 -1.72
N GLN A 239 -0.76 -20.98 -1.99
CA GLN A 239 -1.75 -21.50 -2.94
C GLN A 239 -1.22 -21.55 -4.39
N ALA A 240 -0.49 -20.52 -4.82
CA ALA A 240 0.17 -20.51 -6.13
C ALA A 240 1.19 -21.67 -6.27
N LYS A 241 2.03 -21.88 -5.23
CA LYS A 241 3.06 -22.94 -5.21
C LYS A 241 2.50 -24.37 -5.13
N ALA A 242 1.44 -24.58 -4.34
CA ALA A 242 0.79 -25.89 -4.24
C ALA A 242 0.24 -26.37 -5.59
N SER A 243 -0.08 -25.43 -6.46
CA SER A 243 -0.71 -25.70 -7.75
C SER A 243 0.27 -25.95 -8.88
N SER A 244 1.48 -25.39 -8.80
CA SER A 244 2.59 -25.78 -9.68
C SER A 244 3.11 -27.19 -9.37
N ALA A 245 3.05 -27.62 -8.10
CA ALA A 245 3.51 -28.96 -7.70
C ALA A 245 2.52 -30.09 -8.08
N ASN A 246 1.22 -29.82 -8.06
CA ASN A 246 0.18 -30.80 -8.45
C ASN A 246 0.02 -30.98 -9.96
N ALA A 247 0.72 -30.20 -10.80
CA ALA A 247 0.75 -30.40 -12.24
C ALA A 247 1.62 -31.59 -12.67
N GLU A 248 2.50 -32.09 -11.80
CA GLU A 248 3.40 -33.22 -12.10
C GLU A 248 2.87 -34.58 -11.59
N ASN A 249 1.97 -34.60 -10.60
CA ASN A 249 1.37 -35.82 -10.06
C ASN A 249 -0.14 -35.83 -10.31
N GLY A 250 -0.54 -36.40 -11.44
CA GLY A 250 -1.94 -36.56 -11.83
C GLY A 250 -2.67 -37.61 -10.99
N ASP A 251 -3.15 -37.23 -9.81
CA ASP A 251 -4.09 -38.07 -9.06
C ASP A 251 -5.41 -37.33 -8.79
N SER A 252 -6.49 -37.95 -9.27
CA SER A 252 -7.76 -37.30 -9.59
C SER A 252 -8.86 -37.79 -8.64
N ASN A 253 -8.80 -37.46 -7.34
CA ASN A 253 -9.94 -37.78 -6.47
C ASN A 253 -10.05 -37.00 -5.14
N THR A 254 -9.97 -35.67 -5.17
CA THR A 254 -10.56 -34.83 -4.10
C THR A 254 -11.37 -33.69 -4.70
N LYS A 255 -12.65 -33.62 -4.30
CA LYS A 255 -13.66 -32.71 -4.82
C LYS A 255 -13.34 -31.25 -4.48
N SER A 256 -13.16 -30.44 -5.53
CA SER A 256 -13.41 -29.00 -5.67
C SER A 256 -12.76 -28.04 -4.65
N THR A 257 -11.81 -27.20 -5.11
CA THR A 257 -12.02 -25.78 -5.54
C THR A 257 -10.76 -24.90 -5.44
N GLU A 258 -9.54 -25.43 -5.34
CA GLU A 258 -8.34 -24.57 -5.35
C GLU A 258 -7.38 -24.97 -6.47
N LEU A 259 -7.81 -24.67 -7.70
CA LEU A 259 -6.93 -24.67 -8.88
C LEU A 259 -6.05 -23.41 -8.82
N GLY A 260 -4.74 -23.59 -9.03
CA GLY A 260 -3.74 -22.55 -8.83
C GLY A 260 -3.98 -21.21 -9.48
N ARG A 261 -3.74 -20.19 -8.68
CA ARG A 261 -3.73 -18.80 -9.10
C ARG A 261 -2.30 -18.35 -9.33
N VAL A 262 -2.06 -17.65 -10.43
CA VAL A 262 -0.77 -16.99 -10.67
C VAL A 262 -0.77 -15.69 -9.89
N LEU A 263 0.26 -15.47 -9.07
CA LEU A 263 0.42 -14.28 -8.25
C LEU A 263 1.57 -13.42 -8.81
N HIS A 264 1.27 -12.18 -9.16
CA HIS A 264 2.27 -11.15 -9.45
C HIS A 264 2.28 -10.14 -8.31
N GLU A 265 3.45 -9.88 -7.75
CA GLU A 265 3.63 -8.92 -6.67
C GLU A 265 4.37 -7.69 -7.21
N VAL A 266 3.81 -6.51 -6.97
CA VAL A 266 4.35 -5.22 -7.41
C VAL A 266 4.41 -4.28 -6.20
N THR A 267 5.53 -3.57 -6.06
CA THR A 267 5.77 -2.61 -4.98
C THR A 267 5.93 -1.21 -5.55
N LEU A 268 5.34 -0.19 -4.91
CA LEU A 268 5.66 1.21 -5.19
C LEU A 268 6.42 1.82 -4.02
N GLU A 269 7.64 2.28 -4.30
CA GLU A 269 8.50 2.92 -3.30
C GLU A 269 8.61 4.41 -3.53
N GLU A 270 8.63 4.88 -4.78
CA GLU A 270 8.77 6.30 -5.10
C GLU A 270 7.52 7.15 -4.77
N SER A 271 7.71 8.31 -4.13
CA SER A 271 6.61 9.23 -3.79
C SER A 271 6.28 10.13 -4.95
N ILE A 272 4.99 10.39 -5.14
CA ILE A 272 4.51 11.34 -6.15
C ILE A 272 4.38 12.78 -5.62
N ARG A 273 4.52 12.99 -4.30
CA ARG A 273 4.31 14.29 -3.64
C ARG A 273 5.60 15.01 -3.27
N TYR A 274 6.63 14.24 -2.95
CA TYR A 274 7.92 14.73 -2.47
C TYR A 274 9.02 13.82 -3.00
N LYS A 275 10.26 14.30 -2.92
CA LYS A 275 11.42 13.59 -3.43
C LYS A 275 11.71 12.34 -2.59
N SER A 276 12.17 11.27 -3.23
CA SER A 276 12.67 10.09 -2.54
C SER A 276 13.80 10.43 -1.57
N GLY A 277 13.74 9.88 -0.37
CA GLY A 277 14.72 10.14 0.69
C GLY A 277 14.54 11.50 1.40
N ASP A 278 13.31 12.02 1.44
CA ASP A 278 13.02 13.26 2.19
C ASP A 278 13.38 13.09 3.69
N PRO A 279 14.27 13.93 4.25
CA PRO A 279 14.68 13.82 5.64
C PRO A 279 13.54 14.11 6.63
N VAL A 280 12.51 14.87 6.23
CA VAL A 280 11.33 15.13 7.07
C VAL A 280 10.43 13.90 7.12
N GLU A 281 10.22 13.22 5.97
CA GLU A 281 9.49 11.95 5.94
C GLU A 281 10.19 10.91 6.82
N LYS A 282 11.51 10.75 6.65
CA LYS A 282 12.29 9.81 7.46
C LYS A 282 12.18 10.10 8.95
N TRP A 283 12.32 11.37 9.34
CA TRP A 283 12.15 11.78 10.73
C TRP A 283 10.75 11.46 11.26
N LEU A 284 9.69 11.69 10.47
CA LEU A 284 8.32 11.37 10.87
C LEU A 284 8.10 9.85 11.01
N HIS A 285 8.66 9.05 10.10
CA HIS A 285 8.62 7.59 10.15
C HIS A 285 9.34 7.04 11.38
N ASP A 286 10.51 7.60 11.70
CA ASP A 286 11.30 7.24 12.87
C ASP A 286 10.54 7.62 14.16
N LEU A 287 10.02 8.86 14.25
CA LEU A 287 9.29 9.35 15.42
C LEU A 287 8.02 8.54 15.71
N LEU A 288 7.23 8.25 14.68
CA LEU A 288 5.98 7.49 14.83
C LEU A 288 6.20 5.97 14.78
N CYS A 289 7.44 5.50 14.69
CA CYS A 289 7.80 4.08 14.60
C CYS A 289 7.04 3.31 13.50
N LEU A 290 6.72 3.96 12.36
CA LEU A 290 5.90 3.37 11.30
C LEU A 290 6.61 2.24 10.55
N GLU A 291 7.94 2.26 10.56
CA GLU A 291 8.80 1.23 9.96
C GLU A 291 9.27 0.18 10.97
N ALA A 292 8.59 0.07 12.11
CA ALA A 292 8.90 -0.91 13.14
C ALA A 292 8.99 -2.33 12.55
N SER A 293 10.22 -2.80 12.37
CA SER A 293 10.51 -4.16 11.97
C SER A 293 10.84 -4.95 13.22
N LEU A 294 10.04 -5.99 13.48
CA LEU A 294 10.40 -6.95 14.50
C LEU A 294 11.64 -7.72 14.03
N PRO A 295 12.66 -7.90 14.90
CA PRO A 295 13.73 -8.83 14.59
C PRO A 295 13.13 -10.22 14.36
N GLN A 296 13.71 -10.98 13.43
CA GLN A 296 13.28 -12.37 13.21
C GLN A 296 13.36 -13.13 14.53
N ALA A 297 12.25 -13.77 14.90
CA ALA A 297 12.18 -14.51 16.15
C ALA A 297 13.26 -15.61 16.13
N PRO A 298 14.03 -15.78 17.23
CA PRO A 298 14.98 -16.87 17.33
C PRO A 298 14.26 -18.22 17.25
N THR A 299 14.90 -19.21 16.63
CA THR A 299 14.34 -20.54 16.36
C THR A 299 13.94 -21.31 17.62
N THR A 300 14.46 -20.91 18.78
CA THR A 300 14.16 -21.47 20.09
C THR A 300 13.81 -20.36 21.08
N MET A 301 12.54 -20.26 21.44
CA MET A 301 12.07 -19.42 22.53
C MET A 301 12.03 -20.24 23.83
N PRO A 302 12.44 -19.68 24.98
CA PRO A 302 12.33 -20.39 26.25
C PRO A 302 10.85 -20.60 26.63
N PRO A 303 10.54 -21.58 27.49
CA PRO A 303 9.17 -21.85 27.92
C PRO A 303 8.59 -20.67 28.71
N PRO A 304 7.26 -20.47 28.67
CA PRO A 304 6.60 -19.33 29.32
C PRO A 304 6.82 -19.28 30.85
N SER A 305 7.17 -20.41 31.47
CA SER A 305 7.53 -20.49 32.89
C SER A 305 8.83 -19.75 33.24
N GLN A 306 9.69 -19.46 32.26
CA GLN A 306 10.95 -18.71 32.45
C GLN A 306 10.81 -17.23 32.07
N CYS A 307 9.64 -16.81 31.60
CA CYS A 307 9.38 -15.43 31.22
C CYS A 307 9.01 -14.60 32.46
N GLN A 308 9.65 -13.44 32.60
CA GLN A 308 9.31 -12.48 33.65
C GLN A 308 8.69 -11.24 33.02
N LEU A 309 7.69 -10.67 33.70
CA LEU A 309 7.10 -9.39 33.33
C LEU A 309 7.91 -8.27 33.98
N PHE A 310 8.36 -7.33 33.15
CA PHE A 310 9.04 -6.12 33.60
C PHE A 310 8.11 -4.93 33.50
N TYR A 311 8.24 -4.06 34.50
CA TYR A 311 7.68 -2.72 34.47
C TYR A 311 8.63 -1.81 33.69
N VAL A 312 8.10 -1.05 32.74
CA VAL A 312 8.89 -0.07 31.98
C VAL A 312 8.46 1.33 32.37
N ASN A 313 9.43 2.12 32.81
CA ASN A 313 9.21 3.53 33.10
C ASN A 313 8.98 4.28 31.78
N ARG A 314 7.83 4.97 31.71
CA ARG A 314 7.39 5.71 30.54
C ARG A 314 8.32 6.89 30.22
N ASP A 315 8.79 7.60 31.24
CA ASP A 315 9.59 8.81 31.04
C ASP A 315 10.98 8.47 30.48
N THR A 316 11.53 7.30 30.83
CA THR A 316 12.78 6.79 30.25
C THR A 316 12.58 6.18 28.87
N LEU A 317 11.39 5.61 28.60
CA LEU A 317 11.01 5.11 27.27
C LEU A 317 10.87 6.25 26.25
N PHE A 318 10.18 7.34 26.60
CA PHE A 318 9.96 8.50 25.73
C PHE A 318 11.04 9.59 25.87
N GLY A 319 12.17 9.28 26.52
CA GLY A 319 13.28 10.21 26.70
C GLY A 319 14.13 10.48 25.44
N TYR A 320 13.74 9.95 24.27
CA TYR A 320 14.43 10.10 22.98
C TYR A 320 15.92 9.69 22.99
N HIS A 321 16.25 8.69 23.80
CA HIS A 321 17.58 8.09 23.81
C HIS A 321 17.67 6.95 22.78
N LYS A 322 18.82 6.79 22.12
CA LYS A 322 19.00 5.80 21.03
C LYS A 322 18.59 4.36 21.38
N VAL A 323 18.77 3.95 22.65
CA VAL A 323 18.39 2.61 23.12
C VAL A 323 16.88 2.55 23.37
N SER A 324 16.30 3.58 23.98
CA SER A 324 14.86 3.69 24.23
C SER A 324 14.07 3.74 22.91
N GLU A 325 14.54 4.48 21.90
CA GLU A 325 13.91 4.54 20.57
C GLU A 325 13.91 3.19 19.86
N LYS A 326 15.03 2.45 19.90
CA LYS A 326 15.09 1.09 19.34
C LYS A 326 14.14 0.15 20.06
N PHE A 327 14.02 0.28 21.37
CA PHE A 327 13.13 -0.53 22.17
C PHE A 327 11.66 -0.17 21.89
N LEU A 328 11.32 1.11 21.87
CA LEU A 328 9.99 1.62 21.50
C LEU A 328 9.57 1.13 20.11
N ALA A 329 10.48 1.17 19.13
CA ALA A 329 10.22 0.62 17.80
C ALA A 329 9.90 -0.88 17.84
N GLN A 330 10.54 -1.67 18.71
CA GLN A 330 10.20 -3.09 18.87
C GLN A 330 8.83 -3.29 19.52
N VAL A 331 8.50 -2.49 20.54
CA VAL A 331 7.17 -2.51 21.18
C VAL A 331 6.08 -2.17 20.17
N MET A 332 6.26 -1.07 19.43
CA MET A 332 5.32 -0.66 18.39
C MET A 332 5.25 -1.70 17.26
N GLY A 333 6.37 -2.31 16.88
CA GLY A 333 6.38 -3.42 15.92
C GLY A 333 5.55 -4.60 16.38
N LEU A 334 5.61 -4.94 17.67
CA LEU A 334 4.82 -6.00 18.27
C LEU A 334 3.33 -5.65 18.26
N LEU A 335 2.97 -4.46 18.74
CA LEU A 335 1.60 -3.94 18.75
C LEU A 335 1.00 -3.92 17.34
N VAL A 336 1.76 -3.41 16.37
CA VAL A 336 1.32 -3.36 14.98
C VAL A 336 1.15 -4.75 14.37
N SER A 337 1.96 -5.72 14.81
CA SER A 337 1.86 -7.10 14.33
C SER A 337 0.67 -7.87 14.91
N SER A 338 0.26 -7.56 16.14
CA SER A 338 -0.79 -8.28 16.88
C SER A 338 -2.19 -7.74 16.58
N HIS A 339 -2.33 -6.43 16.39
CA HIS A 339 -3.61 -5.79 16.17
C HIS A 339 -3.95 -5.63 14.69
N TYR A 340 -5.23 -5.81 14.36
CA TYR A 340 -5.76 -5.72 13.00
C TYR A 340 -5.67 -4.30 12.41
N ARG A 341 -5.95 -3.30 13.24
CA ARG A 341 -5.92 -1.87 12.90
C ARG A 341 -5.16 -1.14 13.98
N ASN A 342 -4.20 -0.32 13.56
CA ASN A 342 -3.44 0.55 14.44
C ASN A 342 -3.53 1.97 13.89
N THR A 343 -3.47 2.94 14.79
CA THR A 343 -3.41 4.35 14.45
C THR A 343 -2.20 4.97 15.15
N PRO A 344 -1.51 5.95 14.56
CA PRO A 344 -0.40 6.63 15.24
C PRO A 344 -0.82 7.28 16.57
N ASP A 345 -2.10 7.64 16.70
CA ASP A 345 -2.70 8.14 17.93
C ASP A 345 -2.60 7.12 19.09
N ASP A 346 -2.38 5.83 18.79
CA ASP A 346 -2.13 4.81 19.80
C ASP A 346 -0.82 5.09 20.56
N LEU A 347 0.20 5.66 19.88
CA LEU A 347 1.47 6.06 20.51
C LEU A 347 1.26 7.24 21.46
N GLN A 348 0.42 8.20 21.07
CA GLN A 348 0.05 9.32 21.93
C GLN A 348 -0.79 8.84 23.12
N THR A 349 -1.72 7.92 22.89
CA THR A 349 -2.50 7.32 23.97
C THR A 349 -1.60 6.57 24.94
N LEU A 350 -0.56 5.89 24.44
CA LEU A 350 0.46 5.22 25.25
C LEU A 350 1.30 6.21 26.06
N SER A 351 1.58 7.41 25.53
CA SER A 351 2.26 8.47 26.28
C SER A 351 1.35 9.13 27.33
N ASP A 352 0.06 9.25 27.06
CA ASP A 352 -0.89 9.97 27.92
C ASP A 352 -1.46 9.09 29.04
N ALA A 353 -1.60 7.78 28.80
CA ALA A 353 -2.13 6.82 29.76
C ALA A 353 -1.25 6.70 31.04
N PRO A 354 -1.85 6.39 32.20
CA PRO A 354 -1.10 6.16 33.44
C PRO A 354 -0.11 4.99 33.27
N PRO A 355 0.97 4.97 34.07
CA PRO A 355 2.26 4.40 33.67
C PRO A 355 2.30 2.88 33.87
N ILE A 356 1.57 2.09 33.08
CA ILE A 356 1.62 0.63 33.22
C ILE A 356 1.74 -0.02 31.85
N ILE A 357 2.97 -0.21 31.40
CA ILE A 357 3.30 -1.11 30.30
C ILE A 357 3.97 -2.34 30.90
N PHE A 358 3.28 -3.49 30.84
CA PHE A 358 3.87 -4.78 31.20
C PHE A 358 4.44 -5.42 29.94
N MET A 359 5.72 -5.78 29.98
CA MET A 359 6.33 -6.54 28.91
C MET A 359 6.97 -7.83 29.42
N SER A 360 6.67 -8.92 28.74
CA SER A 360 7.32 -10.21 28.98
C SER A 360 8.65 -10.23 28.23
N CYS A 361 9.76 -10.16 28.95
CA CYS A 361 11.07 -10.41 28.36
C CYS A 361 11.53 -11.83 28.71
N CYS A 362 11.90 -12.58 27.68
CA CYS A 362 12.70 -13.78 27.85
C CYS A 362 14.13 -13.35 28.22
N PRO A 363 14.71 -13.84 29.32
CA PRO A 363 16.11 -13.59 29.61
C PRO A 363 16.98 -14.39 28.61
N HIS A 364 17.26 -13.82 27.44
CA HIS A 364 18.35 -14.33 26.60
C HIS A 364 19.65 -13.75 27.14
N LYS A 365 20.69 -14.59 27.26
CA LYS A 365 22.03 -14.34 27.84
C LYS A 365 22.80 -13.08 27.36
N THR A 366 22.25 -12.28 26.47
CA THR A 366 22.90 -11.17 25.78
C THR A 366 22.43 -9.78 26.21
N TRP A 367 21.40 -9.65 27.04
CA TRP A 367 21.08 -8.36 27.66
C TRP A 367 21.82 -8.24 29.00
N PRO A 368 22.89 -7.43 29.10
CA PRO A 368 23.51 -7.20 30.39
C PRO A 368 22.45 -6.61 31.32
N ARG A 369 22.34 -7.17 32.53
CA ARG A 369 21.36 -6.74 33.54
C ARG A 369 21.36 -5.22 33.77
N GLU A 370 22.46 -4.54 33.48
CA GLU A 370 22.62 -3.09 33.56
C GLU A 370 21.71 -2.29 32.60
N THR A 371 21.36 -2.82 31.42
CA THR A 371 20.47 -2.09 30.48
C THR A 371 19.01 -2.08 30.93
N LEU A 372 18.60 -3.08 31.71
CA LEU A 372 17.25 -3.18 32.27
C LEU A 372 17.05 -2.23 33.47
N TYR A 373 18.10 -1.97 34.26
CA TYR A 373 18.02 -1.03 35.40
C TYR A 373 17.85 0.43 34.98
N HIS A 374 18.25 0.80 33.76
CA HIS A 374 18.04 2.16 33.25
C HIS A 374 16.62 2.40 32.72
N LEU A 375 15.80 1.36 32.59
CA LEU A 375 14.41 1.42 32.12
C LEU A 375 13.39 1.17 33.25
N SER A 376 13.84 0.75 34.44
CA SER A 376 13.01 0.56 35.64
C SER A 376 12.83 1.84 36.44
#